data_AF-R1E5Y7-F1
#
_entry.id   AF-R1E5Y7-F1
#
_cell.length_a   1.000
_cell.length_b   1.000
_cell.length_c   1.000
_cell.angle_alpha   90.00
_cell.angle_beta   90.00
_cell.angle_gamma   90.00
#
_symmetry.space_group_name_H-M   'P 1'
#
loop_
_entity.id
_entity.type
_entity.pdbx_description
1 polymer ?
#
loop_
_entity_poly.entity_id
_entity_poly.type
_entity_poly.pdbx_seq_one_letter_code
_entity_poly.pdbx_strand_id
1 'polypeptide(L)'
;MYNRQSYKSYEKTYDLLEKNKKLELEYPIREIRGLFYLISKHIQENANLPKIERLTAVIDLYCNMHNEPTSCIYDTKMDIYNDKYKLIGCSSKKQDESYEIKCTNYNDISFIDLSNSPQITYSLEGIKYLILSAYNTLYPGILIDMSERGNQYIDIITKVSMNLNNSTNENPKMFVDNNLFIFNSDGFIIEIFWEFYHSPKLYLF
;
A
#
# COMPACT_ATOMS: atom_id res chain seq x y z
N MET A 1 -34.83 36.50 -5.32
CA MET A 1 -33.84 35.92 -6.24
C MET A 1 -32.46 36.01 -5.58
N TYR A 2 -32.04 34.96 -4.87
CA TYR A 2 -30.72 34.92 -4.21
C TYR A 2 -30.05 33.57 -4.53
N ASN A 3 -28.73 33.63 -4.77
CA ASN A 3 -27.77 32.52 -4.67
C ASN A 3 -27.72 31.39 -5.72
N ARG A 4 -27.86 31.67 -7.03
CA ARG A 4 -27.35 30.73 -8.07
C ARG A 4 -25.85 30.87 -8.38
N GLN A 5 -25.23 32.01 -8.04
CA GLN A 5 -23.83 32.29 -8.35
C GLN A 5 -22.85 31.70 -7.33
N SER A 6 -23.19 31.68 -6.03
CA SER A 6 -22.32 31.09 -5.01
C SER A 6 -22.24 29.57 -5.18
N TYR A 7 -23.36 28.89 -5.43
CA TYR A 7 -23.42 27.44 -5.57
C TYR A 7 -22.51 26.91 -6.70
N LYS A 8 -22.55 27.55 -7.88
CA LYS A 8 -21.65 27.22 -9.00
C LYS A 8 -20.16 27.46 -8.70
N SER A 9 -19.85 28.43 -7.84
CA SER A 9 -18.48 28.70 -7.41
C SER A 9 -17.96 27.65 -6.43
N TYR A 10 -18.83 27.14 -5.54
CA TYR A 10 -18.50 26.06 -4.61
C TYR A 10 -18.30 24.73 -5.35
N GLU A 11 -19.20 24.37 -6.27
CA GLU A 11 -19.06 23.18 -7.13
C GLU A 11 -17.72 23.20 -7.88
N LYS A 12 -17.40 24.32 -8.55
CA LYS A 12 -16.14 24.46 -9.29
C LYS A 12 -14.89 24.34 -8.40
N THR A 13 -14.97 24.80 -7.14
CA THR A 13 -13.85 24.71 -6.18
C THR A 13 -13.68 23.27 -5.68
N TYR A 14 -14.78 22.57 -5.43
CA TYR A 14 -14.77 21.16 -5.03
C TYR A 14 -14.22 20.27 -6.14
N ASP A 15 -14.67 20.45 -7.38
CA ASP A 15 -14.18 19.72 -8.56
C ASP A 15 -12.67 19.92 -8.77
N LEU A 16 -12.17 21.14 -8.52
CA LEU A 16 -10.74 21.46 -8.61
C LEU A 16 -9.92 20.77 -7.51
N LEU A 17 -10.43 20.75 -6.27
CA LEU A 17 -9.80 20.05 -5.15
C LEU A 17 -9.73 18.54 -5.40
N GLU A 18 -10.81 17.95 -5.88
CA GLU A 18 -10.88 16.51 -6.19
C GLU A 18 -9.94 16.14 -7.34
N LYS A 19 -9.88 16.98 -8.39
CA LYS A 19 -8.96 16.79 -9.51
C LYS A 19 -7.49 16.90 -9.09
N ASN A 20 -7.15 17.84 -8.21
CA ASN A 20 -5.78 17.99 -7.71
C ASN A 20 -5.37 16.81 -6.84
N LYS A 21 -6.25 16.36 -5.92
CA LYS A 21 -6.01 15.14 -5.13
C LYS A 21 -5.78 13.93 -6.02
N LYS A 22 -6.57 13.77 -7.09
CA LYS A 22 -6.40 12.67 -8.03
C LYS A 22 -5.00 12.67 -8.65
N LEU A 23 -4.53 13.82 -9.14
CA LEU A 23 -3.20 13.97 -9.73
C LEU A 23 -2.08 13.70 -8.72
N GLU A 24 -2.23 14.20 -7.49
CA GLU A 24 -1.25 13.97 -6.41
C GLU A 24 -1.17 12.51 -5.99
N LEU A 25 -2.28 11.75 -6.09
CA LEU A 25 -2.33 10.33 -5.79
C LEU A 25 -1.85 9.44 -6.93
N GLU A 26 -1.97 9.87 -8.19
CA GLU A 26 -1.53 9.06 -9.34
C GLU A 26 -0.04 8.70 -9.27
N TYR A 27 0.81 9.65 -8.85
CA TYR A 27 2.24 9.40 -8.73
C TYR A 27 2.59 8.31 -7.69
N PRO A 28 2.23 8.44 -6.39
CA PRO A 28 2.61 7.45 -5.39
C PRO A 28 2.02 6.07 -5.70
N ILE A 29 0.80 6.01 -6.23
CA ILE A 29 0.17 4.73 -6.60
C ILE A 29 0.89 4.06 -7.77
N ARG A 30 1.33 4.82 -8.78
CA ARG A 30 2.12 4.28 -9.89
C ARG A 30 3.49 3.78 -9.43
N GLU A 31 4.16 4.50 -8.54
CA GLU A 31 5.44 4.08 -7.98
C GLU A 31 5.30 2.80 -7.14
N ILE A 32 4.22 2.68 -6.34
CA ILE A 32 3.91 1.44 -5.61
C ILE A 32 3.78 0.25 -6.58
N ARG A 33 3.05 0.41 -7.69
CA ARG A 33 2.94 -0.61 -8.75
C ARG A 33 4.31 -1.00 -9.30
N GLY A 34 5.17 -0.02 -9.57
CA GLY A 34 6.54 -0.24 -10.05
C GLY A 34 7.40 -1.03 -9.06
N LEU A 35 7.33 -0.71 -7.77
CA LEU A 35 8.08 -1.41 -6.72
C LEU A 35 7.61 -2.86 -6.55
N PHE A 36 6.31 -3.14 -6.57
CA PHE A 36 5.81 -4.53 -6.56
C PHE A 36 6.24 -5.32 -7.79
N TYR A 37 6.26 -4.68 -8.97
CA TYR A 37 6.79 -5.30 -10.18
C TYR A 37 8.26 -5.70 -10.00
N LEU A 38 9.09 -4.79 -9.48
CA LEU A 38 10.51 -5.07 -9.20
C LEU A 38 10.69 -6.22 -8.21
N ILE A 39 9.94 -6.22 -7.09
CA ILE A 39 9.98 -7.32 -6.11
C ILE A 39 9.61 -8.64 -6.78
N SER A 40 8.52 -8.68 -7.56
CA SER A 40 8.07 -9.90 -8.24
C SER A 40 9.12 -10.45 -9.20
N LYS A 41 9.78 -9.59 -9.97
CA LYS A 41 10.85 -9.95 -10.89
C LYS A 41 12.06 -10.52 -10.15
N HIS A 42 12.47 -9.85 -9.06
CA HIS A 42 13.60 -10.31 -8.25
C HIS A 42 13.32 -11.69 -7.63
N ILE A 43 12.10 -11.92 -7.13
CA ILE A 43 11.69 -13.22 -6.62
C ILE A 43 11.70 -14.27 -7.74
N GLN A 44 11.16 -13.94 -8.92
CA GLN A 44 11.15 -14.85 -10.06
C GLN A 44 12.57 -15.33 -10.44
N GLU A 45 13.51 -14.39 -10.51
CA GLU A 45 14.90 -14.65 -10.90
C GLU A 45 15.64 -15.49 -9.86
N ASN A 46 15.56 -15.12 -8.57
CA ASN A 46 16.26 -15.85 -7.50
C ASN A 46 15.70 -17.26 -7.27
N ALA A 47 14.40 -17.43 -7.44
CA ALA A 47 13.72 -18.69 -7.24
C ALA A 47 13.63 -19.55 -8.51
N ASN A 48 14.18 -19.07 -9.64
CA ASN A 48 14.08 -19.70 -10.97
C ASN A 48 12.64 -20.14 -11.32
N LEU A 49 11.68 -19.27 -11.03
CA LEU A 49 10.26 -19.57 -11.22
C LEU A 49 9.84 -19.48 -12.69
N PRO A 50 8.77 -20.19 -13.07
CA PRO A 50 8.08 -19.89 -14.32
C PRO A 50 7.56 -18.44 -14.33
N LYS A 51 7.11 -17.99 -15.50
CA LYS A 51 6.53 -16.66 -15.68
C LYS A 51 5.46 -16.38 -14.62
N ILE A 52 5.64 -15.28 -13.88
CA ILE A 52 4.64 -14.79 -12.93
C ILE A 52 3.58 -14.01 -13.71
N GLU A 53 2.32 -14.25 -13.40
CA GLU A 53 1.19 -13.57 -14.04
C GLU A 53 0.43 -12.66 -13.09
N ARG A 54 0.44 -12.99 -11.79
CA ARG A 54 -0.31 -12.23 -10.80
C ARG A 54 0.43 -12.15 -9.48
N LEU A 55 0.25 -11.03 -8.80
CA LEU A 55 0.73 -10.76 -7.45
C LEU A 55 -0.43 -10.23 -6.61
N THR A 56 -0.54 -10.69 -5.38
CA THR A 56 -1.36 -10.04 -4.36
C THR A 56 -0.51 -9.74 -3.14
N ALA A 57 -0.71 -8.60 -2.51
CA ALA A 57 0.00 -8.26 -1.29
C ALA A 57 -0.92 -7.58 -0.27
N VAL A 58 -0.59 -7.76 1.00
CA VAL A 58 -1.17 -7.04 2.13
C VAL A 58 -0.01 -6.43 2.91
N ILE A 59 -0.05 -5.12 3.12
CA ILE A 59 0.89 -4.38 3.96
C ILE A 59 0.09 -3.76 5.09
N ASP A 60 0.45 -4.10 6.32
CA ASP A 60 -0.12 -3.56 7.55
C ASP A 60 0.93 -2.61 8.15
N LEU A 61 0.60 -1.32 8.25
CA LEU A 61 1.45 -0.30 8.85
C LEU A 61 0.85 0.14 10.18
N TYR A 62 1.57 -0.15 11.26
CA TYR A 62 1.18 0.25 12.60
C TYR A 62 2.06 1.39 13.11
N CYS A 63 1.50 2.60 13.14
CA CYS A 63 2.23 3.83 13.42
C CYS A 63 1.84 4.42 14.78
N ASN A 64 2.84 4.84 15.54
CA ASN A 64 2.65 5.72 16.70
C ASN A 64 2.57 7.18 16.21
N MET A 65 1.52 7.90 16.60
CA MET A 65 1.28 9.28 16.15
C MET A 65 1.97 10.34 17.01
N HIS A 66 2.52 9.99 18.19
CA HIS A 66 3.27 10.91 19.05
C HIS A 66 4.76 11.00 18.71
N ASN A 67 5.32 9.93 18.13
CA ASN A 67 6.64 9.97 17.51
C ASN A 67 6.50 10.45 16.06
N GLU A 68 7.59 10.87 15.42
CA GLU A 68 7.53 11.18 13.99
C GLU A 68 6.83 10.01 13.25
N PRO A 69 5.87 10.29 12.34
CA PRO A 69 5.06 9.26 11.66
C PRO A 69 5.88 8.28 10.81
N THR A 70 7.20 8.44 10.77
CA THR A 70 8.19 7.51 10.20
C THR A 70 8.37 6.23 11.03
N SER A 71 8.01 6.22 12.33
CA SER A 71 8.25 5.09 13.24
C SER A 71 7.20 3.95 13.17
N CYS A 72 6.60 3.70 12.00
CA CYS A 72 5.65 2.59 11.85
C CYS A 72 6.37 1.24 11.83
N ILE A 73 5.84 0.30 12.62
CA ILE A 73 6.09 -1.13 12.46
C ILE A 73 5.28 -1.60 11.24
N TYR A 74 5.75 -2.62 10.53
CA TYR A 74 4.95 -3.19 9.46
C TYR A 74 5.10 -4.71 9.34
N ASP A 75 4.03 -5.33 8.85
CA ASP A 75 3.96 -6.71 8.36
C ASP A 75 3.57 -6.66 6.89
N THR A 76 4.24 -7.44 6.05
CA THR A 76 3.89 -7.59 4.64
C THR A 76 3.71 -9.06 4.32
N LYS A 77 2.60 -9.40 3.69
CA LYS A 77 2.35 -10.72 3.10
C LYS A 77 2.15 -10.57 1.61
N MET A 78 2.80 -11.41 0.83
CA MET A 78 2.76 -11.35 -0.62
C MET A 78 2.62 -12.75 -1.19
N ASP A 79 1.68 -12.91 -2.10
CA ASP A 79 1.45 -14.16 -2.82
C ASP A 79 1.64 -13.92 -4.32
N ILE A 80 2.40 -14.83 -4.94
CA ILE A 80 2.81 -14.80 -6.34
C ILE A 80 2.21 -15.99 -7.05
N TYR A 81 1.63 -15.76 -8.24
CA TYR A 81 0.88 -16.76 -8.99
C TYR A 81 1.33 -16.86 -10.44
N ASN A 82 1.24 -18.08 -10.98
CA ASN A 82 1.18 -18.34 -12.41
C ASN A 82 -0.25 -18.80 -12.73
N ASP A 83 -0.96 -18.01 -13.52
CA ASP A 83 -2.41 -18.11 -13.72
C ASP A 83 -3.17 -18.27 -12.38
N LYS A 84 -3.69 -19.47 -12.10
CA LYS A 84 -4.47 -19.80 -10.89
C LYS A 84 -3.65 -20.45 -9.78
N TYR A 85 -2.41 -20.84 -10.05
CA TYR A 85 -1.58 -21.59 -9.10
C TYR A 85 -0.69 -20.65 -8.30
N LYS A 86 -0.80 -20.74 -6.97
CA LYS A 86 0.09 -20.03 -6.05
C LYS A 86 1.48 -20.66 -6.14
N LEU A 87 2.46 -19.89 -6.59
CA LEU A 87 3.84 -20.32 -6.74
C LEU A 87 4.63 -20.08 -5.46
N ILE A 88 4.58 -18.84 -4.96
CA ILE A 88 5.35 -18.40 -3.79
C ILE A 88 4.45 -17.60 -2.87
N GLY A 89 4.68 -17.77 -1.56
CA GLY A 89 4.15 -16.91 -0.51
C GLY A 89 5.32 -16.35 0.28
N CYS A 90 5.41 -15.04 0.38
CA CYS A 90 6.43 -14.33 1.14
C CYS A 90 5.78 -13.59 2.29
N SER A 91 6.45 -13.57 3.44
CA SER A 91 6.14 -12.71 4.56
C SER A 91 7.36 -11.92 4.97
N SER A 92 7.20 -10.62 5.18
CA SER A 92 8.20 -9.77 5.78
C SER A 92 7.68 -9.17 7.08
N LYS A 93 8.52 -9.21 8.11
CA LYS A 93 8.28 -8.47 9.35
C LYS A 93 9.51 -7.63 9.64
N LYS A 94 9.28 -6.39 10.06
CA LYS A 94 10.31 -5.58 10.70
C LYS A 94 10.15 -5.66 12.20
N GLN A 95 11.07 -6.38 12.84
CA GLN A 95 11.32 -6.28 14.27
C GLN A 95 12.60 -5.48 14.43
N ASP A 96 12.50 -4.34 15.11
CA ASP A 96 13.59 -3.38 15.31
C ASP A 96 14.17 -2.82 13.99
N GLU A 97 15.36 -3.29 13.59
CA GLU A 97 16.14 -2.79 12.45
C GLU A 97 16.33 -3.80 11.30
N SER A 98 15.97 -5.08 11.49
CA SER A 98 16.19 -6.12 10.48
C SER A 98 14.90 -6.47 9.72
N TYR A 99 15.05 -6.58 8.39
CA TYR A 99 14.03 -7.11 7.51
C TYR A 99 14.20 -8.63 7.44
N GLU A 100 13.31 -9.39 8.07
CA GLU A 100 13.27 -10.83 7.84
C GLU A 100 12.25 -11.09 6.73
N ILE A 101 12.70 -11.60 5.58
CA ILE A 101 11.83 -11.91 4.43
C ILE A 101 11.89 -13.40 4.19
N LYS A 102 10.83 -14.10 4.59
CA LYS A 102 10.68 -15.54 4.44
C LYS A 102 9.76 -15.83 3.28
N CYS A 103 10.23 -16.60 2.30
CA CYS A 103 9.42 -17.06 1.19
C CYS A 103 9.33 -18.60 1.19
N THR A 104 8.14 -19.11 0.88
CA THR A 104 7.89 -20.54 0.65
C THR A 104 7.51 -20.73 -0.80
N ASN A 105 8.25 -21.58 -1.50
CA ASN A 105 7.89 -22.07 -2.83
C ASN A 105 6.96 -23.27 -2.69
N TYR A 106 5.75 -23.17 -3.22
CA TYR A 106 4.73 -24.20 -3.11
C TYR A 106 4.86 -25.30 -4.16
N ASN A 107 5.68 -25.10 -5.21
CA ASN A 107 5.90 -26.13 -6.22
C ASN A 107 6.74 -27.31 -5.68
N ASP A 108 7.70 -27.01 -4.80
CA ASP A 108 8.64 -27.98 -4.23
C ASP A 108 8.70 -27.94 -2.69
N ILE A 109 7.89 -27.07 -2.06
CA ILE A 109 7.82 -26.87 -0.61
C ILE A 109 9.20 -26.52 -0.03
N SER A 110 10.00 -25.75 -0.78
CA SER A 110 11.28 -25.24 -0.34
C SER A 110 11.16 -23.83 0.28
N PHE A 111 12.05 -23.54 1.22
CA PHE A 111 12.21 -22.19 1.76
C PHE A 111 13.24 -21.43 0.95
N ILE A 112 12.88 -20.21 0.56
CA ILE A 112 13.75 -19.27 -0.13
C ILE A 112 13.99 -18.12 0.83
N ASP A 113 15.22 -18.03 1.32
CA ASP A 113 15.62 -16.93 2.18
C ASP A 113 16.01 -15.72 1.33
N LEU A 114 15.19 -14.68 1.41
CA LEU A 114 15.43 -13.40 0.74
C LEU A 114 15.75 -12.29 1.74
N SER A 115 16.02 -12.63 3.01
CA SER A 115 16.22 -11.67 4.10
C SER A 115 17.41 -10.73 3.84
N ASN A 116 18.39 -11.15 3.04
CA ASN A 116 19.56 -10.35 2.68
C ASN A 116 19.45 -9.68 1.30
N SER A 117 18.28 -9.63 0.65
CA SER A 117 18.14 -8.93 -0.64
C SER A 117 17.95 -7.42 -0.41
N PRO A 118 18.98 -6.56 -0.66
CA PRO A 118 18.86 -5.14 -0.40
C PRO A 118 17.79 -4.51 -1.31
N GLN A 119 17.66 -5.02 -2.53
CA GLN A 119 16.69 -4.53 -3.51
C GLN A 119 15.24 -4.69 -3.03
N ILE A 120 14.90 -5.85 -2.45
CA ILE A 120 13.55 -6.07 -1.92
C ILE A 120 13.34 -5.19 -0.68
N THR A 121 14.32 -5.13 0.22
CA THR A 121 14.24 -4.28 1.42
C THR A 121 14.02 -2.81 1.08
N TYR A 122 14.81 -2.24 0.16
CA TYR A 122 14.64 -0.87 -0.32
C TYR A 122 13.27 -0.65 -0.98
N SER A 123 12.78 -1.63 -1.74
CA SER A 123 11.47 -1.55 -2.38
C SER A 123 10.33 -1.54 -1.35
N LEU A 124 10.42 -2.35 -0.30
CA LEU A 124 9.42 -2.39 0.78
C LEU A 124 9.40 -1.09 1.60
N GLU A 125 10.56 -0.53 1.95
CA GLU A 125 10.63 0.79 2.59
C GLU A 125 10.05 1.89 1.68
N GLY A 126 10.35 1.85 0.38
CA GLY A 126 9.77 2.76 -0.60
C GLY A 126 8.24 2.67 -0.65
N ILE A 127 7.68 1.45 -0.67
CA ILE A 127 6.22 1.25 -0.66
C ILE A 127 5.61 1.83 0.61
N LYS A 128 6.21 1.60 1.79
CA LYS A 128 5.74 2.17 3.06
C LYS A 128 5.67 3.70 2.98
N TYR A 129 6.73 4.35 2.52
CA TYR A 129 6.76 5.81 2.38
C TYR A 129 5.65 6.31 1.44
N LEU A 130 5.44 5.63 0.32
CA LEU A 130 4.42 6.01 -0.66
C LEU A 130 2.99 5.79 -0.14
N ILE A 131 2.74 4.75 0.66
CA ILE A 131 1.45 4.54 1.34
C ILE A 131 1.17 5.69 2.31
N LEU A 132 2.14 6.07 3.14
CA LEU A 132 2.00 7.19 4.07
C LEU A 132 1.80 8.53 3.34
N SER A 133 2.50 8.73 2.22
CA SER A 133 2.32 9.90 1.36
C SER A 133 0.92 9.96 0.74
N ALA A 134 0.42 8.84 0.23
CA ALA A 134 -0.94 8.74 -0.31
C ALA A 134 -1.99 9.01 0.79
N TYR A 135 -1.80 8.44 1.98
CA TYR A 135 -2.67 8.68 3.13
C TYR A 135 -2.72 10.16 3.54
N ASN A 136 -1.55 10.82 3.66
CA ASN A 136 -1.46 12.24 4.01
C ASN A 136 -2.09 13.15 2.94
N THR A 137 -2.07 12.74 1.67
CA THR A 137 -2.74 13.46 0.58
C THR A 137 -4.26 13.36 0.70
N LEU A 138 -4.76 12.17 1.07
CA LEU A 138 -6.20 11.94 1.24
C LEU A 138 -6.75 12.69 2.46
N TYR A 139 -6.05 12.63 3.59
CA TYR A 139 -6.47 13.16 4.90
C TYR A 139 -5.40 14.06 5.54
N PRO A 140 -5.15 15.24 4.95
CA PRO A 140 -4.14 16.15 5.49
C PRO A 140 -4.50 16.59 6.91
N GLY A 141 -3.54 16.51 7.84
CA GLY A 141 -3.68 16.96 9.23
C GLY A 141 -4.44 16.02 10.16
N ILE A 142 -5.02 14.92 9.66
CA ILE A 142 -5.84 14.02 10.50
C ILE A 142 -5.02 13.32 11.58
N LEU A 143 -3.75 13.03 11.32
CA LEU A 143 -2.84 12.42 12.30
C LEU A 143 -2.65 13.34 13.52
N ILE A 144 -2.57 14.65 13.29
CA ILE A 144 -2.41 15.65 14.35
C ILE A 144 -3.71 15.78 15.14
N ASP A 145 -4.85 15.97 14.46
CA ASP A 145 -6.16 16.11 15.11
C ASP A 145 -6.53 14.87 15.95
N MET A 146 -6.28 13.67 15.44
CA MET A 146 -6.56 12.44 16.17
C MET A 146 -5.61 12.24 17.37
N SER A 147 -4.35 12.65 17.23
CA SER A 147 -3.38 12.67 18.34
C SER A 147 -3.83 13.59 19.48
N GLU A 148 -4.32 14.79 19.16
CA GLU A 148 -4.88 15.73 20.15
C GLU A 148 -6.15 15.20 20.83
N ARG A 149 -6.94 14.36 20.14
CA ARG A 149 -8.12 13.68 20.69
C ARG A 149 -7.80 12.42 21.50
N GLY A 150 -6.53 12.15 21.75
CA GLY A 150 -6.07 11.05 22.59
C GLY A 150 -5.96 9.70 21.89
N ASN A 151 -6.13 9.63 20.56
CA ASN A 151 -5.68 8.47 19.81
C ASN A 151 -4.15 8.51 19.73
N GLN A 152 -3.49 7.39 19.99
CA GLN A 152 -2.03 7.35 20.04
C GLN A 152 -1.46 6.58 18.84
N TYR A 153 -2.29 5.77 18.20
CA TYR A 153 -1.88 4.89 17.12
C TYR A 153 -2.85 4.92 15.94
N ILE A 154 -2.30 4.64 14.77
CA ILE A 154 -3.06 4.37 13.55
C ILE A 154 -2.56 3.06 12.94
N ASP A 155 -3.50 2.24 12.51
CA ASP A 155 -3.26 1.06 11.67
C ASP A 155 -3.70 1.41 10.25
N ILE A 156 -2.80 1.26 9.27
CA ILE A 156 -3.08 1.48 7.85
C ILE A 156 -2.82 0.18 7.11
N ILE A 157 -3.88 -0.43 6.60
CA ILE A 157 -3.81 -1.68 5.86
C ILE A 157 -3.99 -1.39 4.37
N THR A 158 -3.01 -1.81 3.59
CA THR A 158 -2.98 -1.68 2.15
C THR A 158 -3.07 -3.06 1.51
N LYS A 159 -4.07 -3.28 0.67
CA LYS A 159 -4.23 -4.49 -0.14
C LYS A 159 -3.94 -4.17 -1.59
N VAL A 160 -3.14 -5.00 -2.24
CA VAL A 160 -2.72 -4.84 -3.63
C VAL A 160 -3.06 -6.10 -4.40
N SER A 161 -3.61 -5.94 -5.59
CA SER A 161 -3.77 -7.00 -6.57
C SER A 161 -3.25 -6.53 -7.92
N MET A 162 -2.34 -7.28 -8.52
CA MET A 162 -1.68 -6.92 -9.77
C MET A 162 -1.68 -8.10 -10.73
N ASN A 163 -2.15 -7.88 -11.95
CA ASN A 163 -1.94 -8.72 -13.10
C ASN A 163 -0.75 -8.16 -13.89
N LEU A 164 0.33 -8.94 -13.99
CA LEU A 164 1.58 -8.57 -14.63
C LEU A 164 1.52 -8.65 -16.16
N ASN A 165 0.51 -9.31 -16.72
CA ASN A 165 0.33 -9.51 -18.17
C ASN A 165 -0.49 -8.39 -18.83
N ASN A 166 -1.25 -7.59 -18.08
CA ASN A 166 -2.14 -6.58 -18.66
C ASN A 166 -1.39 -5.29 -19.02
N SER A 167 -1.58 -4.82 -20.26
CA SER A 167 -1.12 -3.50 -20.69
C SER A 167 -1.96 -2.39 -20.03
N THR A 168 -1.30 -1.29 -19.67
CA THR A 168 -1.92 -0.06 -19.18
C THR A 168 -2.72 0.62 -20.29
N ASN A 169 -3.99 0.25 -20.45
CA ASN A 169 -4.96 1.08 -21.16
C ASN A 169 -5.81 1.81 -20.12
N GLU A 170 -5.85 3.14 -20.27
CA GLU A 170 -6.06 4.06 -19.15
C GLU A 170 -7.51 4.52 -19.05
N ASN A 171 -8.06 4.37 -17.84
CA ASN A 171 -9.00 5.30 -17.20
C ASN A 171 -9.12 4.87 -15.73
N PRO A 172 -8.16 5.23 -14.88
CA PRO A 172 -8.16 4.79 -13.49
C PRO A 172 -9.42 5.27 -12.79
N LYS A 173 -10.09 4.33 -12.12
CA LYS A 173 -11.23 4.60 -11.24
C LYS A 173 -10.69 4.79 -9.82
N MET A 174 -11.11 5.87 -9.20
CA MET A 174 -10.77 6.21 -7.83
C MET A 174 -12.06 6.31 -7.03
N PHE A 175 -12.06 5.74 -5.84
CA PHE A 175 -13.13 5.83 -4.87
C PHE A 175 -12.52 6.20 -3.52
N VAL A 176 -13.13 7.18 -2.86
CA VAL A 176 -12.70 7.68 -1.55
C VAL A 176 -13.92 7.73 -0.65
N ASP A 177 -13.82 7.07 0.50
CA ASP A 177 -14.81 7.09 1.58
C ASP A 177 -14.08 7.40 2.90
N ASN A 178 -14.79 7.55 4.02
CA ASN A 178 -14.26 8.06 5.28
C ASN A 178 -13.01 7.34 5.79
N ASN A 179 -12.92 6.02 5.61
CA ASN A 179 -11.78 5.20 6.05
C ASN A 179 -11.27 4.23 4.98
N LEU A 180 -11.61 4.48 3.72
CA LEU A 180 -11.32 3.59 2.61
C LEU A 180 -10.98 4.38 1.34
N PHE A 181 -9.87 4.02 0.72
CA PHE A 181 -9.45 4.46 -0.59
C PHE A 181 -9.31 3.25 -1.50
N ILE A 182 -9.86 3.34 -2.72
CA ILE A 182 -9.68 2.32 -3.75
C ILE A 182 -9.22 3.00 -5.03
N PHE A 183 -8.13 2.49 -5.60
CA PHE A 183 -7.69 2.84 -6.94
C PHE A 183 -7.63 1.58 -7.80
N ASN A 184 -8.27 1.65 -8.96
CA ASN A 184 -8.33 0.56 -9.93
C ASN A 184 -7.92 1.08 -11.30
N SER A 185 -6.82 0.54 -11.82
CA SER A 185 -6.29 0.83 -13.16
C SER A 185 -5.89 -0.49 -13.81
N ASP A 186 -6.62 -0.88 -14.86
CA ASP A 186 -6.52 -2.14 -15.61
C ASP A 186 -5.36 -3.08 -15.19
N GLY A 187 -5.74 -4.12 -14.46
CA GLY A 187 -4.79 -5.11 -13.93
C GLY A 187 -4.03 -4.65 -12.68
N PHE A 188 -4.34 -3.50 -12.08
CA PHE A 188 -3.77 -3.08 -10.81
C PHE A 188 -4.87 -2.46 -9.93
N ILE A 189 -5.08 -3.07 -8.78
CA ILE A 189 -6.01 -2.61 -7.75
C ILE A 189 -5.20 -2.39 -6.47
N ILE A 190 -5.41 -1.24 -5.85
CA ILE A 190 -4.91 -0.95 -4.51
C ILE A 190 -6.04 -0.40 -3.66
N GLU A 191 -6.17 -0.96 -2.47
CA GLU A 191 -7.12 -0.56 -1.44
C GLU A 191 -6.31 -0.13 -0.22
N ILE A 192 -6.60 1.04 0.33
CA ILE A 192 -5.97 1.54 1.56
C ILE A 192 -7.10 1.85 2.54
N PHE A 193 -7.07 1.25 3.72
CA PHE A 193 -8.01 1.54 4.80
C PHE A 193 -7.27 1.70 6.12
N TRP A 194 -7.87 2.40 7.07
CA TRP A 194 -7.22 2.71 8.33
C TRP A 194 -8.17 2.81 9.51
N GLU A 195 -7.61 2.61 10.70
CA GLU A 195 -8.30 2.69 11.98
C GLU A 195 -7.40 3.33 13.04
N PHE A 196 -8.00 4.10 13.95
CA PHE A 196 -7.30 4.75 15.06
C PHE A 196 -7.49 3.99 16.37
N TYR A 197 -6.47 4.00 17.22
CA TYR A 197 -6.47 3.32 18.51
C TYR A 197 -5.90 4.21 19.63
N HIS A 198 -6.49 4.08 20.82
CA HIS A 198 -6.02 4.75 22.04
C HIS A 198 -4.84 4.03 22.71
N SER A 199 -4.82 2.71 22.65
CA SER A 199 -3.80 1.86 23.28
C SER A 199 -3.04 1.07 22.22
N PRO A 200 -1.79 0.66 22.49
CA PRO A 200 -1.08 -0.18 21.56
C PRO A 200 -1.86 -1.48 21.31
N LYS A 201 -1.95 -1.93 20.05
CA LYS A 201 -2.33 -3.32 19.80
C LYS A 201 -1.28 -4.19 20.47
N LEU A 202 -1.69 -4.95 21.48
CA LEU A 202 -0.92 -6.11 21.92
C LEU A 202 -0.94 -7.07 20.73
N TYR A 203 0.14 -7.06 19.94
CA TYR A 203 0.45 -8.17 19.06
C TYR A 203 0.75 -9.37 19.96
N LEU A 204 -0.32 -10.04 20.42
CA LEU A 204 -0.24 -11.36 21.02
C LEU A 204 0.15 -12.31 19.89
N PHE A 205 1.46 -12.58 19.79
CA PHE A 205 2.01 -13.69 19.04
C PHE A 205 2.76 -14.59 20.03
#